data_AF-A0A9X1Q384-F1
#
_entry.id   AF-A0A9X1Q384-F1
#
_cell.length_a   1.000
_cell.length_b   1.000
_cell.length_c   1.000
_cell.angle_alpha   90.00
_cell.angle_beta   90.00
_cell.angle_gamma   90.00
#
_symmetry.space_group_name_H-M   'P 1'
#
loop_
_entity.id
_entity.type
_entity.pdbx_description
1 polymer ?
#
loop_
_entity_poly.entity_id
_entity_poly.type
_entity_poly.pdbx_seq_one_letter_code
_entity_poly.pdbx_strand_id
1 'polypeptide(L)' 'MRLIVRAPGREIEIEVGQNSTAALKAAETTALRLLQALPAEPPADDVPFGFAVSTDTERADPPPEADDPE' A
#
# COMPACT_ATOMS: atom_id res chain seq x y z
N MET A 1 24.99 9.77 2.44
CA MET A 1 24.10 10.26 3.52
C MET A 1 22.68 9.87 3.17
N ARG A 2 21.80 9.59 4.14
CA ARG A 2 20.42 9.16 3.86
C ARG A 2 19.45 10.11 4.55
N LEU A 3 18.46 10.60 3.80
CA LEU A 3 17.35 11.39 4.31
C LEU A 3 16.09 10.53 4.27
N ILE A 4 15.41 10.42 5.42
CA ILE A 4 14.13 9.72 5.55
C ILE A 4 13.09 10.74 6.00
N VAL A 5 12.05 10.95 5.22
CA VAL A 5 10.92 11.82 5.56
C VAL A 5 9.67 10.97 5.70
N ARG A 6 9.01 11.10 6.85
CA ARG A 6 7.80 10.33 7.19
C ARG A 6 6.60 11.26 7.30
N ALA A 7 5.49 10.82 6.74
CA ALA A 7 4.16 11.40 6.91
C ALA A 7 3.17 10.26 7.23
N PRO A 8 1.94 10.56 7.70
CA PRO A 8 0.93 9.53 7.91
C PRO A 8 0.73 8.68 6.64
N GLY A 9 0.90 7.36 6.75
CA GLY A 9 0.78 6.41 5.64
C GLY A 9 1.94 6.42 4.63
N ARG A 10 2.96 7.27 4.80
CA ARG A 10 3.96 7.53 3.74
C ARG A 10 5.38 7.64 4.28
N GLU A 11 6.31 7.03 3.56
CA GLU A 11 7.74 7.19 3.80
C GLU A 11 8.44 7.49 2.48
N ILE A 12 9.30 8.52 2.48
CA ILE A 12 10.16 8.87 1.36
C ILE A 12 11.60 8.76 1.82
N GLU A 13 12.36 7.95 1.08
CA GLU A 13 13.79 7.76 1.29
C GLU A 13 14.58 8.37 0.13
N ILE A 14 15.58 9.19 0.44
CA ILE A 14 16.49 9.78 -0.53
C ILE A 14 17.92 9.49 -0.11
N GLU A 15 18.66 8.81 -0.98
CA GLU A 15 20.11 8.65 -0.84
C GLU A 15 20.83 9.89 -1.39
N VAL A 16 21.58 10.57 -0.54
CA VAL A 16 22.38 11.75 -0.89
C VAL A 16 23.84 11.32 -0.97
N GLY A 17 24.35 11.15 -2.19
CA GLY A 17 25.73 10.72 -2.47
C GLY A 17 26.81 11.76 -2.11
N GLN A 18 26.43 13.02 -1.87
CA GLN A 18 27.35 14.10 -1.54
C GLN A 18 27.20 14.53 -0.08
N ASN A 19 28.34 14.69 0.61
CA ASN A 19 28.36 15.25 1.96
C ASN A 19 28.35 16.78 1.92
N SER A 20 27.22 17.36 1.50
CA SER A 20 27.05 18.82 1.37
C SER A 20 25.70 19.26 1.94
N THR A 21 25.70 20.33 2.73
CA THR A 21 24.48 20.95 3.26
C THR A 21 23.53 21.40 2.15
N ALA A 22 24.07 21.83 1.00
CA ALA A 22 23.25 22.21 -0.15
C ALA A 22 22.51 21.00 -0.75
N ALA A 23 23.20 19.85 -0.84
CA ALA A 23 22.59 18.60 -1.33
C ALA A 23 21.51 18.09 -0.36
N LEU A 24 21.73 18.24 0.95
CA LEU A 24 20.73 17.90 1.96
C LEU A 24 19.46 18.78 1.85
N LYS A 25 19.62 20.09 1.70
CA LYS A 25 18.48 21.02 1.49
C LYS A 25 17.71 20.72 0.21
N ALA A 26 18.42 20.36 -0.86
CA ALA A 26 17.79 19.97 -2.11
C ALA A 26 16.97 18.66 -1.96
N ALA A 27 17.53 17.68 -1.25
CA ALA A 27 16.85 16.43 -0.93
C ALA A 27 15.59 16.66 -0.07
N GLU A 28 15.68 17.51 0.95
CA GLU A 28 14.54 17.90 1.79
C GLU A 28 13.42 18.56 0.98
N THR A 29 13.77 19.55 0.16
CA THR A 29 12.80 20.24 -0.71
C THR A 29 12.12 19.27 -1.67
N THR A 30 12.88 18.30 -2.19
CA THR A 30 12.36 17.26 -3.09
C THR A 30 11.40 16.32 -2.38
N ALA A 31 11.75 15.85 -1.18
CA ALA A 31 10.87 15.00 -0.39
C ALA A 31 9.55 15.69 -0.06
N LEU A 32 9.59 16.97 0.33
CA LEU A 32 8.38 17.75 0.61
C LEU A 32 7.49 17.91 -0.63
N ARG A 33 8.09 18.16 -1.80
CA ARG A 33 7.33 18.22 -3.07
C ARG A 33 6.68 16.89 -3.42
N LEU A 34 7.38 15.78 -3.24
CA LEU A 34 6.83 14.45 -3.50
C LEU A 34 5.68 14.12 -2.55
N LEU A 35 5.78 14.51 -1.27
CA LEU A 35 4.68 14.36 -0.32
C LEU A 35 3.44 15.17 -0.73
N GLN A 36 3.63 16.38 -1.24
CA GLN A 36 2.54 17.26 -1.69
C GLN A 36 1.94 16.87 -3.04
N ALA A 37 2.74 16.31 -3.94
CA ALA A 37 2.30 15.88 -5.27
C ALA A 37 1.40 14.63 -5.22
N LEU A 38 1.49 13.85 -4.14
CA LEU A 38 0.65 12.68 -3.95
C LEU A 38 -0.71 13.11 -3.41
N PRO A 39 -1.83 12.74 -4.08
CA PRO A 39 -3.17 13.05 -3.59
C PRO A 39 -3.33 12.54 -2.17
N ALA A 40 -4.01 13.27 -1.30
CA ALA A 40 -4.22 12.85 0.09
C ALA A 40 -4.76 11.42 0.11
N GLU A 41 -4.18 10.58 0.97
CA GLU A 41 -4.67 9.22 1.13
C GLU A 41 -6.10 9.38 1.63
N PRO A 42 -7.10 8.78 0.97
CA PRO A 42 -8.45 8.83 1.50
C PRO A 42 -8.36 8.34 2.95
N PRO A 43 -8.98 9.04 3.91
CA PRO A 43 -9.06 8.50 5.26
C PRO A 43 -9.54 7.07 5.11
N ALA A 44 -8.84 6.11 5.73
CA ALA A 44 -9.34 4.75 5.78
C ALA A 44 -10.75 4.86 6.35
N ASP A 45 -11.75 4.74 5.48
CA ASP A 45 -13.13 4.81 5.88
C ASP A 45 -13.25 3.80 7.01
N ASP A 46 -13.69 4.28 8.18
CA ASP A 46 -14.34 3.46 9.18
C ASP A 46 -15.42 2.71 8.42
N VAL A 47 -15.11 1.54 7.89
CA VAL A 47 -16.11 0.60 7.41
C VAL A 47 -16.80 0.17 8.69
N PRO A 48 -18.04 0.63 8.99
CA PRO A 48 -18.77 0.00 10.06
C PRO A 48 -18.91 -1.46 9.62
N PHE A 49 -18.29 -2.37 10.37
CA PHE A 49 -18.58 -3.79 10.30
C PHE A 49 -20.10 -3.95 10.45
N GLY A 50 -20.78 -4.10 9.32
CA GLY A 50 -22.23 -3.97 9.25
C GLY A 50 -22.75 -4.59 7.98
N PHE A 51 -22.62 -5.91 7.86
CA PHE A 51 -23.70 -6.89 7.74
C PHE A 51 -23.03 -8.23 7.46
N ALA A 52 -23.11 -9.15 8.43
CA ALA A 52 -22.79 -10.55 8.22
C ALA A 52 -23.76 -11.09 7.16
N VAL A 53 -23.32 -11.19 5.92
CA VAL A 53 -24.01 -12.01 4.92
C VAL A 53 -23.52 -13.44 5.15
N SER A 54 -24.13 -14.09 6.14
CA SER A 54 -24.23 -15.55 6.17
C SER A 54 -25.10 -15.96 4.99
N THR A 55 -24.52 -16.08 3.80
CA THR A 55 -25.08 -16.97 2.78
C THR A 55 -24.26 -18.25 2.82
N ASP A 56 -24.70 -19.09 3.76
CA ASP A 56 -24.82 -20.52 3.60
C ASP A 56 -25.16 -20.88 2.14
N THR A 57 -24.13 -21.17 1.34
CA THR A 57 -24.26 -22.00 0.14
C THR A 57 -23.14 -23.02 0.21
N GLU A 58 -23.44 -24.08 0.96
CA GLU A 58 -22.98 -25.44 0.74
C GLU A 58 -22.57 -25.64 -0.73
N ARG A 59 -21.27 -25.58 -1.01
CA ARG A 59 -20.74 -25.93 -2.32
C ARG A 59 -20.77 -27.45 -2.37
N ALA A 60 -21.84 -27.99 -2.95
CA ALA A 60 -21.92 -29.39 -3.31
C ALA A 60 -20.64 -29.76 -4.09
N ASP A 61 -19.91 -30.74 -3.54
CA ASP A 61 -18.76 -31.39 -4.16
C ASP A 61 -19.15 -31.84 -5.58
N PRO A 62 -18.45 -31.41 -6.65
CA PRO A 62 -18.66 -32.04 -7.95
C PRO A 62 -18.23 -33.51 -7.84
N PRO A 63 -19.03 -34.47 -8.35
CA PRO A 63 -18.67 -35.89 -8.27
C PRO A 63 -17.32 -36.13 -8.98
N PRO A 64 -16.49 -37.06 -8.48
CA PRO A 64 -15.24 -37.41 -9.14
C PRO A 64 -15.54 -37.93 -10.55
N GLU A 65 -14.78 -37.44 -11.53
CA GLU A 65 -14.83 -37.89 -12.92
C GLU A 65 -14.81 -39.42 -12.96
N ALA A 66 -15.82 -40.02 -13.59
CA ALA A 66 -15.84 -41.44 -13.82
C ALA A 66 -14.71 -41.77 -14.81
N ASP A 67 -13.70 -42.51 -14.36
CA ASP A 67 -12.75 -43.18 -15.24
C ASP A 67 -13.56 -44.08 -16.19
N ASP A 68 -13.42 -43.77 -17.48
CA ASP A 68 -14.04 -44.44 -18.62
C ASP A 68 -13.51 -45.87 -18.73
N PRO A 69 -14.35 -46.91 -18.89
CA PRO A 69 -13.88 -48.27 -19.08
C PRO A 69 -13.59 -48.55 -20.58
N GLU A 70 -12.32 -48.81 -20.91
CA GLU A 70 -11.91 -49.65 -22.05
C GLU A 70 -10.88 -50.69 -21.63
#